data_AF-A0A943BFA2-F1
#
_entry.id   AF-A0A943BFA2-F1
#
_cell.length_a   1.000
_cell.length_b   1.000
_cell.length_c   1.000
_cell.angle_alpha   90.00
_cell.angle_beta   90.00
_cell.angle_gamma   90.00
#
_symmetry.space_group_name_H-M   'P 1'
#
loop_
_entity.id
_entity.type
_entity.pdbx_description
1 polymer ?
#
loop_
_entity_poly.entity_id
_entity_poly.type
_entity_poly.pdbx_seq_one_letter_code
_entity_poly.pdbx_strand_id
1 'polypeptide(L)' 'MDLGEIIRETRQKAFFTQEEFAQKIGVALSTVNRWELDKACPNVKAMKEIKSFCKENEMDYKIIEEKWLTALRRKNNG' A
#
# COMPACT_ATOMS: atom_id res chain seq x y z
N MET A 1 12.75 6.06 1.04
CA MET A 1 11.53 5.25 1.16
C MET A 1 10.96 4.88 -0.19
N ASP A 2 10.87 3.57 -0.39
CA ASP A 2 10.17 2.93 -1.50
C ASP A 2 8.70 2.71 -1.15
N LEU A 3 7.87 2.38 -2.14
CA LEU A 3 6.42 2.27 -1.94
C LEU A 3 6.08 1.20 -0.88
N GLY A 4 6.78 0.06 -0.89
CA GLY A 4 6.57 -1.02 0.06
C GLY A 4 6.84 -0.62 1.51
N GLU A 5 7.91 0.14 1.75
CA GLU A 5 8.25 0.67 3.07
C GLU A 5 7.15 1.59 3.61
N ILE A 6 6.62 2.48 2.77
CA ILE A 6 5.54 3.39 3.18
C ILE A 6 4.26 2.63 3.52
N ILE A 7 3.87 1.63 2.71
CA ILE A 7 2.70 0.79 2.99
C ILE A 7 2.86 0.08 4.34
N ARG A 8 4.07 -0.46 4.61
CA ARG A 8 4.38 -1.10 5.88
C ARG A 8 4.25 -0.13 7.06
N GLU A 9 4.83 1.06 6.95
CA GLU A 9 4.74 2.07 8.02
C GLU A 9 3.31 2.51 8.29
N THR A 10 2.53 2.79 7.24
CA THR A 10 1.12 3.17 7.36
C THR A 10 0.33 2.09 8.10
N ARG A 11 0.54 0.81 7.74
CA ARG A 11 -0.09 -0.31 8.44
C ARG A 11 0.32 -0.39 9.92
N GLN A 12 1.62 -0.26 10.21
CA GLN A 12 2.14 -0.34 11.57
C GLN A 12 1.68 0.83 12.44
N LYS A 13 1.59 2.04 11.89
CA LYS A 13 1.06 3.24 12.57
C LYS A 13 -0.42 3.10 12.93
N ALA A 14 -1.17 2.32 12.15
CA ALA A 14 -2.55 1.94 12.47
C ALA A 14 -2.67 0.74 13.43
N PHE A 15 -1.55 0.14 13.85
CA PHE A 15 -1.49 -1.06 14.70
C PHE A 15 -2.07 -2.34 14.09
N PHE A 16 -1.97 -2.50 12.76
CA PHE A 16 -2.41 -3.72 12.08
C PHE A 16 -1.23 -4.67 11.81
N THR A 17 -1.44 -5.97 11.99
CA THR A 17 -0.62 -7.02 11.38
C THR A 17 -0.83 -7.04 9.85
N GLN A 18 0.08 -7.68 9.11
CA GLN A 18 -0.11 -7.84 7.66
C GLN A 18 -1.42 -8.58 7.32
N GLU A 19 -1.85 -9.51 8.17
CA GLU A 19 -3.07 -10.29 7.97
C GLU A 19 -4.32 -9.44 8.19
N GLU A 20 -4.40 -8.70 9.29
CA GLU A 20 -5.52 -7.78 9.55
C GLU A 20 -5.63 -6.72 8.47
N PHE A 21 -4.49 -6.17 8.01
CA PHE A 21 -4.49 -5.19 6.94
C PHE A 21 -4.98 -5.78 5.62
N ALA A 22 -4.50 -6.98 5.27
CA ALA A 22 -4.93 -7.68 4.07
C ALA A 22 -6.45 -7.96 4.09
N GLN A 23 -6.98 -8.44 5.23
CA GLN A 23 -8.41 -8.63 5.43
C GLN A 23 -9.18 -7.30 5.30
N LYS A 24 -8.68 -6.23 5.92
CA LYS A 24 -9.30 -4.89 5.90
C LYS A 24 -9.46 -4.32 4.49
N ILE A 25 -8.49 -4.54 3.60
CA ILE A 25 -8.51 -4.03 2.22
C ILE A 25 -8.90 -5.08 1.17
N GLY A 26 -9.34 -6.27 1.61
CA GLY A 26 -9.88 -7.32 0.74
C GLY A 26 -8.85 -7.98 -0.20
N VAL A 27 -7.64 -8.23 0.29
CA VAL A 27 -6.59 -8.96 -0.46
C VAL A 27 -5.99 -10.10 0.35
N ALA A 28 -5.21 -10.98 -0.29
CA ALA A 28 -4.49 -12.04 0.42
C ALA A 28 -3.28 -11.50 1.20
N LEU A 29 -2.93 -12.11 2.34
CA LEU A 29 -1.72 -11.80 3.12
C LEU A 29 -0.44 -11.77 2.25
N SER A 30 -0.29 -12.76 1.36
CA SER A 30 0.85 -12.83 0.43
C SER A 30 0.94 -11.64 -0.51
N THR A 31 -0.18 -10.99 -0.82
CA THR A 31 -0.23 -9.78 -1.65
C THR A 31 0.36 -8.59 -0.89
N VAL A 32 -0.05 -8.36 0.35
CA VAL A 32 0.53 -7.32 1.23
C VAL A 32 2.03 -7.56 1.43
N ASN A 33 2.44 -8.79 1.74
CA ASN A 33 3.85 -9.12 1.91
C ASN A 33 4.68 -8.76 0.67
N ARG A 34 4.20 -9.10 -0.53
CA ARG A 34 4.87 -8.73 -1.79
C ARG A 34 4.95 -7.23 -2.01
N TRP A 35 3.93 -6.45 -1.62
CA TRP A 35 4.00 -4.99 -1.70
C TRP A 35 5.04 -4.42 -0.75
N GLU A 36 5.04 -4.86 0.52
CA GLU A 36 5.98 -4.37 1.53
C GLU A 36 7.44 -4.79 1.29
N LEU A 37 7.67 -5.79 0.45
CA LEU A 37 9.00 -6.21 -0.03
C LEU A 37 9.35 -5.64 -1.41
N ASP A 38 8.54 -4.71 -1.94
CA ASP A 38 8.66 -4.12 -3.28
C ASP A 38 8.73 -5.15 -4.43
N LYS A 39 8.20 -6.36 -4.20
CA LYS A 39 8.09 -7.45 -5.20
C LYS A 39 6.85 -7.34 -6.08
N ALA A 40 5.92 -6.46 -5.74
CA ALA A 40 4.74 -6.14 -6.53
C ALA A 40 4.27 -4.71 -6.22
N CYS A 41 3.50 -4.13 -7.13
CA CYS A 41 2.87 -2.82 -6.92
C CYS A 41 1.36 -3.04 -6.75
N PRO A 42 0.68 -2.35 -5.82
CA PRO A 42 -0.78 -2.36 -5.74
C PRO A 42 -1.41 -1.93 -7.06
N ASN A 43 -2.55 -2.51 -7.42
CA ASN A 43 -3.33 -2.05 -8.57
C ASN A 43 -4.29 -0.92 -8.17
N VAL A 44 -4.99 -0.32 -9.14
CA VAL A 44 -5.91 0.80 -8.89
C VAL A 44 -7.00 0.44 -7.87
N LYS A 45 -7.52 -0.80 -7.90
CA LYS A 45 -8.54 -1.25 -6.93
C LYS A 45 -7.95 -1.28 -5.52
N ALA A 46 -6.78 -1.89 -5.34
CA ALA A 46 -6.09 -1.92 -4.06
C ALA A 46 -5.74 -0.51 -3.54
N MET A 47 -5.32 0.41 -4.42
CA MET A 47 -5.05 1.80 -4.02
C MET A 47 -6.29 2.54 -3.52
N LYS A 48 -7.47 2.26 -4.08
CA LYS A 48 -8.74 2.80 -3.56
C LYS A 48 -9.00 2.32 -2.14
N GLU A 49 -8.78 1.03 -1.86
CA GLU A 49 -8.96 0.48 -0.52
C GLU A 49 -7.92 1.02 0.48
N ILE A 50 -6.66 1.15 0.05
CA ILE A 50 -5.60 1.78 0.88
C ILE A 50 -5.97 3.23 1.20
N LYS A 51 -6.51 4.00 0.24
CA LYS A 51 -6.98 5.37 0.48
C LYS A 51 -8.12 5.42 1.50
N SER A 52 -9.09 4.52 1.40
CA SER A 52 -10.18 4.40 2.38
C SER A 52 -9.64 4.03 3.77
N PHE A 53 -8.73 3.07 3.85
CA PHE A 53 -8.06 2.69 5.09
C PHE A 53 -7.32 3.86 5.74
N CYS A 54 -6.54 4.63 4.97
CA CYS A 54 -5.85 5.82 5.47
C CYS A 54 -6.85 6.85 6.02
N LYS A 55 -7.96 7.09 5.31
CA LYS A 55 -9.00 8.03 5.75
C LYS A 55 -9.64 7.61 7.07
N GLU A 56 -9.96 6.32 7.23
CA GLU A 56 -10.58 5.78 8.44
C GLU A 56 -9.66 5.82 9.68
N ASN A 57 -8.35 5.80 9.45
CA ASN A 57 -7.33 5.83 10.51
C ASN A 57 -6.62 7.20 10.62
N GLU A 58 -7.19 8.25 10.01
CA GLU A 58 -6.67 9.63 10.06
C GLU A 58 -5.20 9.76 9.59
N MET A 59 -4.81 8.96 8.59
CA MET A 59 -3.45 8.95 8.04
C MET A 59 -3.35 9.68 6.70
N ASP A 60 -2.20 10.32 6.46
CA ASP A 60 -1.90 10.97 5.18
C ASP A 60 -1.63 9.93 4.07
N TYR A 61 -2.47 9.96 3.03
CA TYR A 61 -2.37 9.10 1.86
C TYR A 61 -1.47 9.69 0.75
N LYS A 62 -1.16 10.99 0.79
CA LYS A 62 -0.45 11.69 -0.31
C LYS A 62 0.87 11.02 -0.66
N ILE A 63 1.66 10.68 0.36
CA ILE A 63 2.98 10.09 0.14
C ILE A 63 2.89 8.69 -0.50
N ILE A 64 1.85 7.91 -0.19
CA ILE A 64 1.58 6.61 -0.84
C ILE A 64 1.21 6.84 -2.32
N GLU A 65 0.32 7.80 -2.59
CA GLU A 65 -0.13 8.16 -3.93
C GLU A 65 1.02 8.59 -4.84
N GLU A 66 1.87 9.50 -4.37
CA GLU A 66 3.04 10.01 -5.11
C GLU A 66 4.02 8.90 -5.47
N LYS A 67 4.32 8.00 -4.52
CA LYS A 67 5.22 6.87 -4.76
C LYS A 67 4.62 5.85 -5.71
N TRP A 68 3.33 5.57 -5.59
CA TRP A 68 2.64 4.66 -6.48
C TRP A 68 2.62 5.17 -7.93
N LEU A 69 2.32 6.46 -8.14
CA LEU A 69 2.37 7.09 -9.47
C LEU A 69 3.79 7.06 -10.05
N THR A 70 4.80 7.27 -9.22
CA THR A 70 6.22 7.17 -9.65
C THR A 70 6.59 5.75 -10.06
N ALA A 71 6.12 4.73 -9.31
CA ALA A 71 6.38 3.32 -9.61
C ALA A 71 5.71 2.87 -10.93
N LEU A 72 4.51 3.37 -11.24
CA LEU A 72 3.84 3.09 -12.50
C LEU A 72 4.59 3.64 -13.71
N ARG A 73 5.12 4.87 -13.62
CA ARG A 73 5.90 5.49 -14.71
C ARG A 73 7.14 4.68 -15.06
N ARG A 74 7.82 4.11 -14.06
CA ARG A 74 9.01 3.26 -14.29
C ARG A 74 8.66 1.98 -15.04
N LYS A 75 7.49 1.38 -14.80
CA LYS A 75 7.04 0.17 -15.51
C LYS A 75 6.64 0.41 -16.96
N ASN A 76 6.20 1.62 -17.29
CA ASN A 76 5.76 1.96 -18.65
C ASN A 76 6.93 2.43 -19.55
N ASN A 77 8.11 2.69 -18.96
CA ASN A 77 9.29 3.19 -19.65
C ASN A 77 10.39 2.13 -19.81
N GLY A 78 10.09 0.86 -19.54
CA GLY A 78 11.03 -0.27 -19.60
C GLY A 78 10.47 -1.45 -20.36
#